data_AF-W7XGS4-F1
#
_entry.id   AF-W7XGS4-F1
#
_cell.length_a   1.000
_cell.length_b   1.000
_cell.length_c   1.000
_cell.angle_alpha   90.00
_cell.angle_beta   90.00
_cell.angle_gamma   90.00
#
_symmetry.space_group_name_H-M   'P 1'
#
loop_
_entity.id
_entity.type
_entity.pdbx_description
1 polymer ?
#
loop_
_entity_poly.entity_id
_entity_poly.type
_entity_poly.pdbx_seq_one_letter_code
_entity_poly.pdbx_strand_id
1 'polypeptide(L)'
;MTLDLDKIFIKQSTITDNMNYNNNYGNIMINNSDLVEINNSYFNNNIGIEGSCLQLINNQNLIIYQSNFSKNVAQASGGSLYLLDINNITIDQNTKFKNNVAQIGGAMRILYSQQKYHIYLYSFNTIQAQFDSNLGQIYGNDIGTYPYYYLIFQENDFNKKSLIYKGQLFNQEQENLILENIQSGGELQKYSFEILSNSTNDIIEIKGDINCVQCSNQTYSLLDPIDATNITLYDKLQQNISNYICKKCPEGSVSCYSDIIILQQGYWRENNQTDAIFQCNLINPGICDPTKQNGCIEGHIGPLCETCDYFGVVFKENTYSQSISTIGCSKCASDVLQLVFVILLLSLLAVYLSLSTVIFIKQYVYTSTLTYLRLLKTVPFSNSCVLDQSNFVHQQLVQLQMDNAFTSILDLLQTVKMIQ
;
A
#
# COMPACT_ATOMS: atom_id res chain seq x y z
N MET A 1 -6.80 51.21 -43.36
CA MET A 1 -6.22 51.30 -42.01
C MET A 1 -6.33 49.89 -41.43
N THR A 2 -5.27 49.10 -41.62
CA THR A 2 -5.16 47.72 -41.16
C THR A 2 -4.96 47.75 -39.65
N LEU A 3 -5.96 47.29 -38.90
CA LEU A 3 -5.83 47.02 -37.48
C LEU A 3 -5.10 45.67 -37.35
N ASP A 4 -3.78 45.72 -37.15
CA ASP A 4 -3.04 44.61 -36.53
C ASP A 4 -3.48 44.53 -35.07
N LEU A 5 -4.59 43.83 -34.84
CA LEU A 5 -5.07 43.49 -33.51
C LEU A 5 -4.82 41.99 -33.32
N ASP A 6 -3.77 41.67 -32.57
CA ASP A 6 -3.39 40.28 -32.27
C ASP A 6 -4.53 39.50 -31.57
N LYS A 7 -5.43 40.20 -30.84
CA LYS A 7 -6.65 39.62 -30.24
C LYS A 7 -7.76 40.67 -30.04
N ILE A 8 -9.01 40.29 -30.31
CA ILE A 8 -10.22 41.06 -29.95
C ILE A 8 -10.93 40.34 -28.79
N PHE A 9 -11.20 41.03 -27.69
CA PHE A 9 -11.89 40.45 -26.53
C PHE A 9 -13.31 41.00 -26.39
N ILE A 10 -14.31 40.12 -26.40
CA ILE A 10 -15.72 40.47 -26.22
C ILE A 10 -16.28 39.69 -25.02
N LYS A 11 -16.92 40.38 -24.07
CA LYS A 11 -17.45 39.79 -22.83
C LYS A 11 -18.86 40.29 -22.53
N GLN A 12 -19.73 39.41 -22.01
CA GLN A 12 -21.10 39.75 -21.57
C GLN A 12 -21.92 40.50 -22.64
N SER A 13 -21.83 40.06 -23.90
CA SER A 13 -22.45 40.76 -25.04
C SER A 13 -23.28 39.79 -25.89
N THR A 14 -24.38 40.26 -26.46
CA THR A 14 -25.04 39.56 -27.57
C THR A 14 -24.39 40.01 -28.86
N ILE A 15 -23.76 39.10 -29.60
CA ILE A 15 -23.06 39.39 -30.85
C ILE A 15 -23.88 38.82 -32.00
N THR A 16 -24.27 39.67 -32.94
CA THR A 16 -24.85 39.31 -34.24
C THR A 16 -24.06 40.07 -35.30
N ASP A 17 -23.14 39.39 -35.99
CA ASP A 17 -22.25 40.10 -36.91
C ASP A 17 -21.94 39.31 -38.19
N ASN A 18 -21.74 40.06 -39.28
CA ASN A 18 -21.23 39.59 -40.56
C ASN A 18 -19.70 39.82 -40.56
N MET A 19 -18.97 38.95 -39.87
CA MET A 19 -17.54 39.10 -39.69
C MET A 19 -16.77 38.69 -40.95
N ASN A 20 -15.83 39.53 -41.38
CA ASN A 20 -14.88 39.19 -42.43
C ASN A 20 -13.46 39.28 -41.86
N TYR A 21 -12.91 38.14 -41.45
CA TYR A 21 -11.63 38.03 -40.74
C TYR A 21 -10.66 37.20 -41.57
N ASN A 22 -9.78 37.86 -42.33
CA ASN A 22 -8.87 37.18 -43.26
C ASN A 22 -7.39 37.57 -43.08
N ASN A 23 -6.50 36.59 -43.22
CA ASN A 23 -5.04 36.74 -43.17
C ASN A 23 -4.52 37.36 -41.86
N ASN A 24 -5.14 37.02 -40.73
CA ASN A 24 -4.73 37.55 -39.43
C ASN A 24 -3.80 36.60 -38.67
N TYR A 25 -3.00 37.18 -37.79
CA TYR A 25 -2.24 36.48 -36.76
C TYR A 25 -2.91 36.79 -35.43
N GLY A 26 -3.70 35.85 -34.91
CA GLY A 26 -4.55 36.13 -33.76
C GLY A 26 -5.91 35.45 -33.83
N ASN A 27 -6.70 35.59 -32.76
CA ASN A 27 -8.07 35.12 -32.71
C ASN A 27 -9.00 36.16 -32.05
N ILE A 28 -10.30 36.01 -32.28
CA ILE A 28 -11.33 36.73 -31.52
C ILE A 28 -11.72 35.85 -30.34
N MET A 29 -11.51 36.35 -29.13
CA MET A 29 -11.91 35.66 -27.90
C MET A 29 -13.22 36.23 -27.37
N ILE A 30 -14.23 35.37 -27.25
CA ILE A 30 -15.54 35.70 -26.70
C ILE A 30 -15.71 34.92 -25.40
N ASN A 31 -16.04 35.60 -24.30
CA ASN A 31 -16.12 34.97 -22.99
C ASN A 31 -17.39 35.36 -22.23
N ASN A 32 -17.97 34.46 -21.43
CA ASN A 32 -19.07 34.73 -20.52
C ASN A 32 -20.24 35.50 -21.17
N SER A 33 -20.72 35.03 -22.32
CA SER A 33 -21.85 35.64 -23.04
C SER A 33 -23.01 34.66 -23.19
N ASP A 34 -24.24 35.16 -23.11
CA ASP A 34 -25.45 34.34 -23.12
C ASP A 34 -25.79 33.80 -24.52
N LEU A 35 -25.54 34.60 -25.55
CA LEU A 35 -25.77 34.21 -26.94
C LEU A 35 -24.68 34.81 -27.83
N VAL A 36 -24.04 33.93 -28.60
CA VAL A 36 -23.11 34.30 -29.68
C VAL A 36 -23.70 33.81 -30.99
N GLU A 37 -24.02 34.74 -31.89
CA GLU A 37 -24.61 34.45 -33.18
C GLU A 37 -23.67 34.90 -34.31
N ILE A 38 -23.30 33.96 -35.17
CA ILE A 38 -22.39 34.19 -36.30
C ILE A 38 -23.15 33.84 -37.58
N ASN A 39 -23.37 34.85 -38.41
CA ASN A 39 -24.14 34.73 -39.62
C ASN A 39 -23.34 35.23 -40.81
N ASN A 40 -23.46 34.59 -41.96
CA ASN A 40 -22.94 35.07 -43.25
C ASN A 40 -21.49 35.58 -43.16
N SER A 41 -20.67 34.91 -42.36
CA SER A 41 -19.32 35.35 -42.00
C SER A 41 -18.25 34.56 -42.74
N TYR A 42 -17.10 35.18 -42.96
CA TYR A 42 -15.98 34.61 -43.70
C TYR A 42 -14.70 34.71 -42.88
N PHE A 43 -14.08 33.55 -42.66
CA PHE A 43 -12.83 33.40 -41.93
C PHE A 43 -11.82 32.63 -42.78
N ASN A 44 -10.82 33.31 -43.33
CA ASN A 44 -9.88 32.69 -44.27
C ASN A 44 -8.41 32.98 -43.98
N ASN A 45 -7.56 31.96 -44.08
CA ASN A 45 -6.10 32.06 -43.92
C ASN A 45 -5.66 32.68 -42.58
N ASN A 46 -6.39 32.45 -41.49
CA ASN A 46 -6.00 32.96 -40.18
C ASN A 46 -5.07 31.98 -39.46
N ILE A 47 -4.09 32.53 -38.74
CA ILE A 47 -3.10 31.78 -37.97
C ILE A 47 -3.24 32.14 -36.49
N GLY A 48 -3.33 31.13 -35.62
CA GLY A 48 -3.46 31.34 -34.18
C GLY A 48 -2.96 30.16 -33.37
N ILE A 49 -3.22 30.18 -32.05
CA ILE A 49 -2.79 29.11 -31.14
C ILE A 49 -3.96 28.13 -30.90
N GLU A 50 -5.08 28.64 -30.38
CA GLU A 50 -6.30 27.89 -30.09
C GLU A 50 -7.48 28.57 -30.77
N GLY A 51 -8.12 27.91 -31.74
CA GLY A 51 -9.19 28.56 -32.49
C GLY A 51 -8.64 29.75 -33.26
N SER A 52 -7.92 29.51 -34.36
CA SER A 52 -7.22 30.60 -35.07
C SER A 52 -8.15 31.68 -35.64
N CYS A 53 -9.47 31.45 -35.62
CA CYS A 53 -10.46 32.46 -35.93
C CYS A 53 -11.16 32.91 -34.65
N LEU A 54 -11.81 31.97 -33.96
CA LEU A 54 -12.63 32.27 -32.80
C LEU A 54 -12.32 31.31 -31.64
N GLN A 55 -12.23 31.88 -30.46
CA GLN A 55 -12.11 31.19 -29.19
C GLN A 55 -13.27 31.58 -28.28
N LEU A 56 -14.13 30.63 -27.96
CA LEU A 56 -15.30 30.85 -27.11
C LEU A 56 -15.12 30.12 -25.79
N ILE A 57 -15.34 30.83 -24.68
CA ILE A 57 -15.12 30.33 -23.32
C ILE A 57 -16.34 30.68 -22.45
N ASN A 58 -16.91 29.68 -21.78
CA ASN A 58 -18.00 29.86 -20.81
C ASN A 58 -19.24 30.58 -21.39
N ASN A 59 -19.60 30.32 -22.65
CA ASN A 59 -20.80 30.87 -23.26
C ASN A 59 -22.00 29.92 -23.12
N GLN A 60 -23.21 30.46 -23.01
CA GLN A 60 -24.42 29.63 -22.89
C GLN A 60 -24.81 29.03 -24.25
N ASN A 61 -24.96 29.86 -25.28
CA ASN A 61 -25.42 29.43 -26.60
C ASN A 61 -24.51 29.98 -27.71
N LEU A 62 -24.14 29.10 -28.64
CA LEU A 62 -23.47 29.43 -29.90
C LEU A 62 -24.36 29.00 -31.07
N ILE A 63 -24.65 29.93 -31.97
CA ILE A 63 -25.36 29.68 -33.21
C ILE A 63 -24.51 30.16 -34.38
N ILE A 64 -24.20 29.27 -35.32
CA ILE A 64 -23.48 29.61 -36.55
C ILE A 64 -24.31 29.19 -37.75
N TYR A 65 -24.53 30.09 -38.70
CA TYR A 65 -25.22 29.76 -39.93
C TYR A 65 -24.65 30.48 -41.14
N GLN A 66 -24.75 29.84 -42.31
CA GLN A 66 -24.34 30.37 -43.61
C GLN A 66 -22.91 30.94 -43.66
N SER A 67 -21.99 30.40 -42.86
CA SER A 67 -20.64 30.94 -42.71
C SER A 67 -19.56 30.05 -43.34
N ASN A 68 -18.38 30.60 -43.64
CA ASN A 68 -17.28 29.85 -44.24
C ASN A 68 -15.97 30.03 -43.46
N PHE A 69 -15.37 28.92 -43.06
CA PHE A 69 -14.09 28.83 -42.37
C PHE A 69 -13.13 28.02 -43.23
N SER A 70 -12.15 28.68 -43.85
CA SER A 70 -11.24 28.00 -44.77
C SER A 70 -9.76 28.31 -44.55
N LYS A 71 -8.90 27.30 -44.72
CA LYS A 71 -7.43 27.46 -44.72
C LYS A 71 -6.89 28.09 -43.44
N ASN A 72 -7.60 27.93 -42.33
CA ASN A 72 -7.19 28.47 -41.05
C ASN A 72 -6.29 27.46 -40.33
N VAL A 73 -5.25 27.96 -39.64
CA VAL A 73 -4.23 27.13 -39.01
C VAL A 73 -4.09 27.50 -37.53
N ALA A 74 -4.36 26.56 -36.63
CA ALA A 74 -4.08 26.69 -35.22
C ALA A 74 -2.85 25.85 -34.83
N GLN A 75 -1.92 26.44 -34.06
CA GLN A 75 -0.71 25.74 -33.61
C GLN A 75 -0.99 24.65 -32.57
N ALA A 76 -2.10 24.75 -31.82
CA ALA A 76 -2.48 23.78 -30.79
C ALA A 76 -3.81 23.09 -31.13
N SER A 77 -4.95 23.75 -30.99
CA SER A 77 -6.26 23.08 -31.08
C SER A 77 -7.32 23.92 -31.77
N GLY A 78 -8.22 23.27 -32.52
CA GLY A 78 -9.35 23.93 -33.17
C GLY A 78 -8.88 24.79 -34.33
N GLY A 79 -8.64 24.20 -35.50
CA GLY A 79 -7.97 24.91 -36.61
C GLY A 79 -8.71 26.15 -37.11
N SER A 80 -10.01 26.28 -36.83
CA SER A 80 -10.75 27.54 -36.92
C SER A 80 -11.40 27.94 -35.60
N LEU A 81 -12.02 26.99 -34.90
CA LEU A 81 -12.86 27.24 -33.74
C LEU A 81 -12.36 26.48 -32.51
N TYR A 82 -12.23 27.17 -31.38
CA TYR A 82 -11.99 26.55 -30.08
C TYR A 82 -13.13 26.89 -29.12
N LEU A 83 -13.80 25.86 -28.61
CA LEU A 83 -14.98 25.96 -27.76
C LEU A 83 -14.69 25.32 -26.42
N LEU A 84 -14.75 26.10 -25.34
CA LEU A 84 -14.60 25.64 -23.96
C LEU A 84 -15.84 26.00 -23.14
N ASP A 85 -16.49 24.99 -22.56
CA ASP A 85 -17.66 25.15 -21.68
C ASP A 85 -18.83 25.88 -22.33
N ILE A 86 -19.18 25.44 -23.55
CA ILE A 86 -20.35 25.94 -24.31
C ILE A 86 -21.53 24.99 -24.13
N ASN A 87 -22.62 25.47 -23.54
CA ASN A 87 -23.75 24.57 -23.20
C ASN A 87 -24.50 24.08 -24.45
N ASN A 88 -24.87 24.98 -25.36
CA ASN A 88 -25.59 24.64 -26.60
C ASN A 88 -24.83 25.16 -27.83
N ILE A 89 -24.57 24.28 -28.80
CA ILE A 89 -23.90 24.60 -30.06
C ILE A 89 -24.83 24.22 -31.21
N THR A 90 -25.19 25.17 -32.07
CA THR A 90 -25.99 24.91 -33.27
C THR A 90 -25.24 25.44 -34.48
N ILE A 91 -24.97 24.58 -35.46
CA ILE A 91 -24.33 24.97 -36.72
C ILE A 91 -25.12 24.41 -37.89
N ASP A 92 -25.53 25.28 -38.81
CA ASP A 92 -26.37 24.89 -39.93
C ASP A 92 -25.62 24.15 -41.04
N GLN A 93 -26.37 23.49 -41.92
CA GLN A 93 -25.86 22.75 -43.08
C GLN A 93 -25.23 23.61 -44.18
N ASN A 94 -25.44 24.93 -44.14
CA ASN A 94 -24.84 25.86 -45.12
C ASN A 94 -23.47 26.34 -44.68
N THR A 95 -23.09 26.13 -43.42
CA THR A 95 -21.80 26.48 -42.88
C THR A 95 -20.73 25.48 -43.32
N LYS A 96 -19.56 25.98 -43.75
CA LYS A 96 -18.49 25.16 -44.33
C LYS A 96 -17.18 25.31 -43.55
N PHE A 97 -16.52 24.20 -43.27
CA PHE A 97 -15.16 24.14 -42.74
C PHE A 97 -14.26 23.40 -43.72
N LYS A 98 -13.32 24.11 -44.35
CA LYS A 98 -12.48 23.57 -45.42
C LYS A 98 -10.99 23.78 -45.22
N ASN A 99 -10.19 22.73 -45.38
CA ASN A 99 -8.72 22.83 -45.35
C ASN A 99 -8.16 23.51 -44.08
N ASN A 100 -8.83 23.35 -42.95
CA ASN A 100 -8.37 23.89 -41.68
C ASN A 100 -7.42 22.89 -41.00
N VAL A 101 -6.42 23.39 -40.27
CA VAL A 101 -5.37 22.56 -39.69
C VAL A 101 -5.14 22.89 -38.22
N ALA A 102 -5.05 21.87 -37.36
CA ALA A 102 -4.61 21.98 -35.97
C ALA A 102 -3.92 20.69 -35.51
N GLN A 103 -3.34 20.68 -34.29
CA GLN A 103 -2.91 19.40 -33.71
C GLN A 103 -4.13 18.54 -33.33
N ILE A 104 -5.15 19.14 -32.73
CA ILE A 104 -6.40 18.44 -32.38
C ILE A 104 -7.61 19.24 -32.86
N GLY A 105 -8.54 18.60 -33.57
CA GLY A 105 -9.72 19.27 -34.09
C GLY A 105 -9.38 20.19 -35.26
N GLY A 106 -9.10 19.61 -36.43
CA GLY A 106 -8.61 20.35 -37.60
C GLY A 106 -9.54 21.48 -38.03
N ALA A 107 -10.86 21.31 -37.93
CA ALA A 107 -11.80 22.43 -38.06
C ALA A 107 -12.12 23.07 -36.70
N MET A 108 -12.46 22.25 -35.70
CA MET A 108 -12.98 22.72 -34.42
C MET A 108 -12.54 21.84 -33.25
N ARG A 109 -12.26 22.45 -32.10
CA ARG A 109 -12.08 21.76 -30.82
C ARG A 109 -13.24 22.10 -29.89
N ILE A 110 -13.87 21.07 -29.30
CA ILE A 110 -14.93 21.22 -28.28
C ILE A 110 -14.48 20.57 -26.98
N LEU A 111 -14.54 21.33 -25.89
CA LEU A 111 -14.07 20.95 -24.56
C LEU A 111 -15.08 21.38 -23.49
N TYR A 112 -15.20 20.58 -22.44
CA TYR A 112 -15.90 20.96 -21.22
C TYR A 112 -14.96 20.78 -20.03
N SER A 113 -15.07 21.67 -19.06
CA SER A 113 -14.47 21.52 -17.74
C SER A 113 -14.89 20.19 -17.10
N GLN A 114 -14.00 19.61 -16.29
CA GLN A 114 -14.12 18.24 -15.81
C GLN A 114 -15.40 17.94 -14.99
N GLN A 115 -16.11 18.97 -14.53
CA GLN A 115 -17.38 18.82 -13.78
C GLN A 115 -18.61 18.69 -14.69
N LYS A 116 -18.49 18.91 -16.00
CA LYS A 116 -19.62 18.94 -16.95
C LYS A 116 -19.64 17.76 -17.92
N TYR A 117 -18.96 16.66 -17.59
CA TYR A 117 -18.70 15.61 -18.58
C TYR A 117 -19.87 14.72 -18.99
N HIS A 118 -21.02 14.85 -18.34
CA HIS A 118 -22.24 14.19 -18.78
C HIS A 118 -22.93 14.94 -19.95
N ILE A 119 -22.55 16.19 -20.24
CA ILE A 119 -23.18 17.04 -21.26
C ILE A 119 -22.65 16.75 -22.68
N TYR A 120 -21.55 15.99 -22.81
CA TYR A 120 -20.84 15.74 -24.08
C TYR A 120 -21.67 15.08 -25.19
N LEU A 121 -22.73 14.33 -24.84
CA LEU A 121 -23.43 13.46 -25.79
C LEU A 121 -24.44 14.20 -26.68
N TYR A 122 -24.89 15.40 -26.30
CA TYR A 122 -26.00 16.07 -26.97
C TYR A 122 -25.58 17.13 -28.01
N SER A 123 -24.35 17.64 -27.94
CA SER A 123 -23.90 18.81 -28.72
C SER A 123 -23.62 18.52 -30.20
N PHE A 124 -23.55 17.24 -30.61
CA PHE A 124 -23.21 16.87 -31.98
C PHE A 124 -24.41 16.83 -32.92
N ASN A 125 -25.60 16.49 -32.42
CA ASN A 125 -26.79 16.35 -33.28
C ASN A 125 -27.22 17.69 -33.92
N THR A 126 -26.77 18.80 -33.35
CA THR A 126 -27.08 20.17 -33.76
C THR A 126 -25.98 20.80 -34.62
N ILE A 127 -24.87 20.08 -34.89
CA ILE A 127 -23.82 20.51 -35.81
C ILE A 127 -24.03 19.80 -37.14
N GLN A 128 -24.56 20.52 -38.12
CA GLN A 128 -24.89 20.01 -39.46
C GLN A 128 -23.93 20.51 -40.54
N ALA A 129 -22.83 21.17 -40.15
CA ALA A 129 -21.88 21.80 -41.05
C ALA A 129 -21.26 20.84 -42.07
N GLN A 130 -20.84 21.40 -43.20
CA GLN A 130 -20.09 20.66 -44.22
C GLN A 130 -18.60 20.75 -43.92
N PHE A 131 -17.98 19.59 -43.76
CA PHE A 131 -16.54 19.47 -43.53
C PHE A 131 -15.84 18.90 -44.76
N ASP A 132 -14.69 19.47 -45.12
CA ASP A 132 -13.94 19.07 -46.30
C ASP A 132 -12.43 19.28 -46.08
N SER A 133 -11.68 18.18 -46.11
CA SER A 133 -10.21 18.21 -46.11
C SER A 133 -9.58 18.95 -44.92
N ASN A 134 -10.22 18.92 -43.74
CA ASN A 134 -9.61 19.44 -42.51
C ASN A 134 -8.65 18.39 -41.93
N LEU A 135 -7.64 18.84 -41.17
CA LEU A 135 -6.58 17.97 -40.64
C LEU A 135 -6.30 18.26 -39.16
N GLY A 136 -6.53 17.25 -38.33
CA GLY A 136 -6.06 17.19 -36.95
C GLY A 136 -4.81 16.31 -36.91
N GLN A 137 -3.64 16.88 -36.68
CA GLN A 137 -2.36 16.15 -36.79
C GLN A 137 -2.24 14.99 -35.78
N ILE A 138 -2.88 15.10 -34.62
CA ILE A 138 -2.96 14.06 -33.60
C ILE A 138 -4.28 13.29 -33.78
N TYR A 139 -5.44 13.97 -33.73
CA TYR A 139 -6.75 13.38 -33.96
C TYR A 139 -7.86 14.42 -34.18
N GLY A 140 -9.03 13.97 -34.63
CA GLY A 140 -10.20 14.81 -34.85
C GLY A 140 -9.99 15.69 -36.06
N ASN A 141 -10.03 15.10 -37.27
CA ASN A 141 -9.76 15.86 -38.51
C ASN A 141 -10.71 17.03 -38.68
N ASP A 142 -11.98 16.81 -38.39
CA ASP A 142 -12.99 17.87 -38.39
C ASP A 142 -13.19 18.40 -36.98
N ILE A 143 -13.80 17.60 -36.11
CA ILE A 143 -14.14 18.00 -34.74
C ILE A 143 -13.32 17.17 -33.76
N GLY A 144 -12.53 17.84 -32.93
CA GLY A 144 -11.77 17.24 -31.84
C GLY A 144 -12.48 17.40 -30.50
N THR A 145 -12.76 16.28 -29.83
CA THR A 145 -13.32 16.24 -28.46
C THR A 145 -12.42 15.47 -27.50
N TYR A 146 -12.73 15.39 -26.21
CA TYR A 146 -12.02 14.38 -25.41
C TYR A 146 -12.39 12.99 -25.91
N PRO A 147 -11.42 12.08 -26.04
CA PRO A 147 -11.76 10.71 -26.34
C PRO A 147 -12.64 10.11 -25.25
N TYR A 148 -13.61 9.31 -25.64
CA TYR A 148 -14.66 8.85 -24.74
C TYR A 148 -14.65 7.34 -24.53
N TYR A 149 -14.36 6.58 -25.58
CA TYR A 149 -14.25 5.13 -25.49
C TYR A 149 -12.80 4.69 -25.59
N TYR A 150 -12.49 3.59 -24.92
CA TYR A 150 -11.31 2.78 -25.21
C TYR A 150 -11.75 1.40 -25.66
N LEU A 151 -11.02 0.85 -26.62
CA LEU A 151 -11.20 -0.46 -27.20
C LEU A 151 -9.94 -1.29 -26.93
N ILE A 152 -10.15 -2.57 -26.66
CA ILE A 152 -9.07 -3.52 -26.44
C ILE A 152 -9.25 -4.64 -27.44
N PHE A 153 -8.23 -4.85 -28.25
CA PHE A 153 -8.20 -5.90 -29.25
C PHE A 153 -7.20 -6.98 -28.88
N GLN A 154 -7.53 -8.20 -29.28
CA GLN A 154 -6.63 -9.33 -29.35
C GLN A 154 -6.08 -9.41 -30.77
N GLU A 155 -4.76 -9.50 -30.90
CA GLU A 155 -4.07 -9.79 -32.15
C GLU A 155 -3.58 -11.25 -32.13
N ASN A 156 -3.95 -11.98 -33.17
CA ASN A 156 -3.37 -13.30 -33.47
C ASN A 156 -2.16 -13.14 -34.42
N ASP A 157 -1.36 -14.20 -34.62
CA ASP A 157 -0.13 -14.19 -35.44
C ASP A 157 -0.34 -13.75 -36.90
N PHE A 158 -1.60 -13.73 -37.37
CA PHE A 158 -1.98 -13.22 -38.68
C PHE A 158 -2.32 -11.71 -38.69
N ASN A 159 -1.97 -10.95 -37.65
CA ASN A 159 -2.32 -9.53 -37.45
C ASN A 159 -3.83 -9.24 -37.50
N LYS A 160 -4.66 -10.25 -37.21
CA LYS A 160 -6.10 -10.08 -37.17
C LYS A 160 -6.51 -9.59 -35.78
N LYS A 161 -6.99 -8.33 -35.72
CA LYS A 161 -7.54 -7.72 -34.51
C LYS A 161 -8.97 -8.20 -34.25
N SER A 162 -9.25 -8.75 -33.07
CA SER A 162 -10.59 -9.04 -32.57
C SER A 162 -10.90 -8.19 -31.35
N LEU A 163 -11.99 -7.41 -31.38
CA LEU A 163 -12.40 -6.58 -30.25
C LEU A 163 -12.82 -7.47 -29.07
N ILE A 164 -12.13 -7.34 -27.95
CA ILE A 164 -12.39 -8.06 -26.70
C ILE A 164 -13.29 -7.22 -25.79
N TYR A 165 -12.98 -5.92 -25.70
CA TYR A 165 -13.63 -5.05 -24.73
C TYR A 165 -13.78 -3.63 -25.25
N LYS A 166 -14.91 -3.00 -24.91
CA LYS A 166 -15.18 -1.59 -25.14
C LYS A 166 -15.59 -0.96 -23.81
N GLY A 167 -14.78 -0.02 -23.32
CA GLY A 167 -15.04 0.73 -22.09
C GLY A 167 -15.16 2.23 -22.33
N GLN A 168 -15.59 2.95 -21.30
CA GLN A 168 -15.67 4.42 -21.28
C GLN A 168 -14.55 4.96 -20.40
N LEU A 169 -13.77 5.93 -20.89
CA LEU A 169 -12.59 6.48 -20.20
C LEU A 169 -12.92 7.28 -18.92
N PHE A 170 -14.16 7.77 -18.79
CA PHE A 170 -14.59 8.60 -17.66
C PHE A 170 -15.66 7.93 -16.78
N ASN A 171 -15.81 6.61 -16.88
CA ASN A 171 -16.70 5.90 -15.97
C ASN A 171 -15.98 5.66 -14.63
N GLN A 172 -16.49 6.26 -13.55
CA GLN A 172 -15.90 6.17 -12.21
C GLN A 172 -16.11 4.81 -11.53
N GLU A 173 -16.90 3.91 -12.10
CA GLU A 173 -17.28 2.65 -11.46
C GLU A 173 -16.29 1.49 -11.71
N GLN A 174 -15.34 1.61 -12.64
CA GLN A 174 -14.37 0.55 -12.95
C GLN A 174 -12.95 1.09 -13.02
N GLU A 175 -12.20 0.94 -11.92
CA GLU A 175 -10.78 1.29 -11.84
C GLU A 175 -9.88 0.22 -12.49
N ASN A 176 -10.35 -1.03 -12.56
CA ASN A 176 -9.55 -2.17 -13.02
C ASN A 176 -10.26 -2.95 -14.14
N LEU A 177 -9.53 -3.24 -15.22
CA LEU A 177 -9.90 -4.25 -16.19
C LEU A 177 -9.20 -5.57 -15.83
N ILE A 178 -9.96 -6.57 -15.44
CA ILE A 178 -9.46 -7.92 -15.16
C ILE A 178 -9.67 -8.78 -16.42
N LEU A 179 -8.59 -9.20 -17.05
CA LEU A 179 -8.63 -10.17 -18.14
C LEU A 179 -8.57 -11.59 -17.55
N GLU A 180 -9.69 -12.29 -17.58
CA GLU A 180 -9.81 -13.67 -17.08
C GLU A 180 -9.60 -14.70 -18.21
N ASN A 181 -9.26 -15.94 -17.85
CA ASN A 181 -9.08 -17.07 -18.78
C ASN A 181 -7.88 -16.97 -19.74
N ILE A 182 -6.81 -16.27 -19.36
CA ILE A 182 -5.53 -16.35 -20.07
C ILE A 182 -4.86 -17.70 -19.71
N GLN A 183 -4.80 -18.63 -20.67
CA GLN A 183 -4.17 -19.95 -20.48
C GLN A 183 -2.64 -19.84 -20.60
N SER A 184 -1.91 -20.36 -19.61
CA SER A 184 -0.45 -20.47 -19.68
C SER A 184 -0.02 -21.43 -20.81
N GLY A 185 0.94 -21.01 -21.63
CA GLY A 185 1.56 -21.85 -22.68
C GLY A 185 0.95 -21.73 -24.09
N GLY A 186 -0.06 -20.89 -24.30
CA GLY A 186 -0.44 -20.43 -25.64
C GLY A 186 0.50 -19.32 -26.13
N GLU A 187 0.65 -19.15 -27.45
CA GLU A 187 1.30 -17.95 -28.01
C GLU A 187 0.67 -16.70 -27.34
N LEU A 188 1.52 -15.88 -26.71
CA LEU A 188 1.10 -14.68 -26.00
C LEU A 188 0.36 -13.78 -26.98
N GLN A 189 -0.96 -13.76 -26.88
CA GLN A 189 -1.79 -13.00 -27.80
C GLN A 189 -1.51 -11.52 -27.55
N LYS A 190 -1.08 -10.82 -28.59
CA LYS A 190 -0.70 -9.42 -28.49
C LYS A 190 -1.96 -8.59 -28.27
N TYR A 191 -1.94 -7.70 -27.30
CA TYR A 191 -3.06 -6.80 -27.04
C TYR A 191 -2.75 -5.43 -27.64
N SER A 192 -3.73 -4.84 -28.32
CA SER A 192 -3.64 -3.44 -28.79
C SER A 192 -4.77 -2.62 -28.20
N PHE A 193 -4.45 -1.39 -27.81
CA PHE A 193 -5.38 -0.45 -27.23
C PHE A 193 -5.69 0.64 -28.26
N GLU A 194 -6.97 0.91 -28.48
CA GLU A 194 -7.40 2.00 -29.34
C GLU A 194 -8.34 2.92 -28.57
N ILE A 195 -8.17 4.22 -28.75
CA ILE A 195 -9.01 5.23 -28.12
C ILE A 195 -9.85 5.90 -29.19
N LEU A 196 -11.15 6.04 -28.94
CA LEU A 196 -12.11 6.61 -29.88
C LEU A 196 -12.66 7.94 -29.37
N SER A 197 -12.71 8.91 -30.29
CA SER A 197 -13.54 10.10 -30.13
C SER A 197 -14.98 9.82 -30.57
N ASN A 198 -15.95 10.50 -29.94
CA ASN A 198 -17.38 10.32 -30.23
C ASN A 198 -17.81 10.96 -31.57
N SER A 199 -17.02 11.89 -32.13
CA SER A 199 -17.45 12.74 -33.25
C SER A 199 -17.20 12.18 -34.66
N THR A 200 -16.23 11.29 -34.83
CA THR A 200 -15.74 10.94 -36.18
C THR A 200 -15.37 9.47 -36.39
N ASN A 201 -15.59 8.58 -35.41
CA ASN A 201 -14.96 7.24 -35.42
C ASN A 201 -13.42 7.33 -35.64
N ASP A 202 -12.79 8.49 -35.39
CA ASP A 202 -11.35 8.65 -35.50
C ASP A 202 -10.70 7.77 -34.42
N ILE A 203 -9.88 6.83 -34.88
CA ILE A 203 -9.19 5.85 -34.06
C ILE A 203 -7.80 6.39 -33.73
N ILE A 204 -7.52 6.57 -32.44
CA ILE A 204 -6.17 6.79 -31.93
C ILE A 204 -5.62 5.44 -31.52
N GLU A 205 -4.69 4.90 -32.30
CA GLU A 205 -3.99 3.67 -31.96
C GLU A 205 -2.91 3.95 -30.90
N ILE A 206 -3.07 3.38 -29.71
CA ILE A 206 -2.01 3.34 -28.69
C ILE A 206 -1.28 2.01 -28.85
N LYS A 207 -0.11 2.06 -29.47
CA LYS A 207 0.79 0.90 -29.55
C LYS A 207 1.51 0.75 -28.22
N GLY A 208 0.94 -0.10 -27.36
CA GLY A 208 1.58 -0.61 -26.15
C GLY A 208 1.76 -2.11 -26.27
N ASP A 209 2.96 -2.56 -26.64
CA ASP A 209 3.29 -3.98 -26.64
C ASP A 209 3.56 -4.42 -25.19
N ILE A 210 2.53 -4.91 -24.50
CA ILE A 210 2.70 -5.55 -23.19
C ILE A 210 3.15 -6.99 -23.43
N ASN A 211 4.47 -7.20 -23.50
CA ASN A 211 5.05 -8.53 -23.54
C ASN A 211 5.40 -8.99 -22.12
N CYS A 212 4.52 -9.80 -21.52
CA CYS A 212 4.84 -10.50 -20.27
C CYS A 212 5.85 -11.61 -20.57
N VAL A 213 7.12 -11.40 -20.25
CA VAL A 213 8.15 -12.43 -20.37
C VAL A 213 8.21 -13.21 -19.07
N GLN A 214 7.82 -14.49 -19.11
CA GLN A 214 8.01 -15.39 -17.97
C GLN A 214 9.49 -15.75 -17.84
N CYS A 215 10.02 -15.69 -16.61
CA CYS A 215 11.40 -16.10 -16.35
C CYS A 215 11.58 -17.60 -16.63
N SER A 216 12.56 -17.92 -17.48
CA SER A 216 12.94 -19.28 -17.82
C SER A 216 13.50 -20.04 -16.61
N ASN A 217 13.65 -21.36 -16.73
CA ASN A 217 14.35 -22.14 -15.71
C ASN A 217 15.72 -21.53 -15.37
N GLN A 218 16.06 -21.53 -14.08
CA GLN A 218 17.26 -20.92 -13.48
C GLN A 218 17.22 -19.40 -13.29
N THR A 219 16.09 -18.75 -13.58
CA THR A 219 15.87 -17.33 -13.27
C THR A 219 14.49 -17.09 -12.66
N TYR A 220 14.33 -16.01 -11.90
CA TYR A 220 13.08 -15.67 -11.22
C TYR A 220 12.87 -14.15 -11.06
N SER A 221 11.63 -13.74 -10.81
CA SER A 221 11.25 -12.40 -10.38
C SER A 221 10.17 -12.49 -9.29
N LEU A 222 10.38 -11.79 -8.17
CA LEU A 222 9.35 -11.60 -7.13
C LEU A 222 8.69 -10.22 -7.24
N LEU A 223 9.12 -9.38 -8.20
CA LEU A 223 8.58 -8.05 -8.43
C LEU A 223 7.37 -8.13 -9.37
N ASP A 224 6.32 -7.37 -9.06
CA ASP A 224 5.24 -7.12 -10.01
C ASP A 224 5.81 -6.35 -11.22
N PRO A 225 5.55 -6.80 -12.47
CA PRO A 225 5.96 -6.10 -13.68
C PRO A 225 5.55 -4.62 -13.71
N ILE A 226 4.42 -4.26 -13.09
CA ILE A 226 3.92 -2.87 -13.04
C ILE A 226 4.84 -2.00 -12.18
N ASP A 227 5.28 -2.49 -11.03
CA ASP A 227 6.23 -1.78 -10.16
C ASP A 227 7.62 -1.67 -10.78
N ALA A 228 8.03 -2.66 -11.59
CA ALA A 228 9.27 -2.61 -12.36
C ALA A 228 9.27 -1.54 -13.47
N THR A 229 8.11 -1.05 -13.93
CA THR A 229 8.06 0.03 -14.92
C THR A 229 8.38 1.42 -14.35
N ASN A 230 8.27 1.59 -13.03
CA ASN A 230 8.66 2.78 -12.29
C ASN A 230 10.19 2.88 -12.04
N ILE A 231 10.95 1.87 -12.49
CA ILE A 231 12.41 1.96 -12.59
C ILE A 231 12.73 3.14 -13.53
N THR A 232 13.51 4.08 -13.01
CA THR A 232 13.74 5.39 -13.62
C THR A 232 14.24 5.28 -15.06
N LEU A 233 13.82 6.23 -15.91
CA LEU A 233 14.17 6.33 -17.33
C LEU A 233 15.69 6.24 -17.60
N TYR A 234 16.52 6.54 -16.59
CA TYR A 234 17.98 6.42 -16.64
C TYR A 234 18.47 4.96 -16.69
N ASP A 235 17.83 4.04 -15.98
CA ASP A 235 18.20 2.62 -15.96
C ASP A 235 17.78 1.90 -17.25
N LYS A 236 16.70 2.39 -17.90
CA LYS A 236 16.19 1.89 -19.18
C LYS A 236 17.14 2.14 -20.36
N LEU A 237 18.08 3.09 -20.24
CA LEU A 237 18.95 3.52 -21.35
C LEU A 237 20.32 2.82 -21.38
N GLN A 238 20.68 2.00 -20.38
CA GLN A 238 22.05 1.45 -20.31
C GLN A 238 22.23 -0.07 -20.44
N GLN A 239 21.28 -0.97 -20.17
CA GLN A 239 21.54 -2.43 -20.31
C GLN A 239 20.29 -3.27 -20.61
N ASN A 240 20.51 -4.47 -21.18
CA ASN A 240 19.51 -5.50 -21.52
C ASN A 240 18.43 -5.68 -20.44
N ILE A 241 17.20 -5.33 -20.79
CA ILE A 241 15.98 -5.36 -19.96
C ILE A 241 15.72 -6.73 -19.33
N SER A 242 16.16 -7.82 -19.97
CA SER A 242 15.98 -9.20 -19.49
C SER A 242 16.71 -9.52 -18.19
N ASN A 243 17.85 -8.87 -17.91
CA ASN A 243 18.66 -9.16 -16.71
C ASN A 243 18.14 -8.46 -15.44
N TYR A 244 17.33 -7.41 -15.59
CA TYR A 244 16.72 -6.70 -14.47
C TYR A 244 15.37 -7.28 -14.04
N ILE A 245 14.66 -7.93 -14.98
CA ILE A 245 13.38 -8.59 -14.70
C ILE A 245 13.63 -9.97 -14.08
N CYS A 246 14.51 -10.77 -14.67
CA CYS A 246 14.76 -12.13 -14.22
C CYS A 246 16.14 -12.27 -13.57
N LYS A 247 16.16 -12.29 -12.24
CA LYS A 247 17.37 -12.56 -11.44
C LYS A 247 17.78 -14.02 -11.59
N LYS A 248 19.08 -14.30 -11.55
CA LYS A 248 19.58 -15.69 -11.41
C LYS A 248 19.15 -16.27 -10.07
N CYS A 249 18.90 -17.58 -10.02
CA CYS A 249 18.55 -18.22 -8.76
C CYS A 249 19.54 -17.87 -7.64
N PRO A 250 19.03 -17.54 -6.45
CA PRO A 250 19.87 -17.21 -5.31
C PRO A 250 20.60 -18.46 -4.79
N GLU A 251 21.70 -18.23 -4.09
CA GLU A 251 22.45 -19.30 -3.43
C GLU A 251 21.56 -20.01 -2.37
N GLY A 252 21.68 -21.34 -2.27
CA GLY A 252 20.82 -22.15 -1.40
C GLY A 252 19.48 -22.56 -2.01
N SER A 253 19.28 -22.33 -3.31
CA SER A 253 18.13 -22.85 -4.06
C SER A 253 18.53 -23.99 -5.00
N VAL A 254 17.67 -25.00 -5.13
CA VAL A 254 17.82 -26.11 -6.08
C VAL A 254 17.49 -25.65 -7.50
N SER A 255 16.41 -24.88 -7.61
CA SER A 255 15.95 -24.31 -8.87
C SER A 255 14.97 -23.17 -8.61
N CYS A 256 14.86 -22.27 -9.57
CA CYS A 256 13.88 -21.21 -9.56
C CYS A 256 13.36 -20.99 -10.98
N TYR A 257 12.10 -20.56 -11.08
CA TYR A 257 11.43 -20.23 -12.34
C TYR A 257 10.25 -19.30 -12.03
N SER A 258 9.90 -18.41 -12.96
CA SER A 258 8.79 -17.46 -12.75
C SER A 258 8.97 -16.65 -11.45
N ASP A 259 8.09 -16.84 -10.46
CA ASP A 259 8.03 -16.25 -9.13
C ASP A 259 8.32 -17.28 -8.02
N ILE A 260 8.79 -18.48 -8.40
CA ILE A 260 9.00 -19.61 -7.51
C ILE A 260 10.49 -19.83 -7.30
N ILE A 261 10.88 -19.96 -6.03
CA ILE A 261 12.23 -20.35 -5.61
C ILE A 261 12.11 -21.63 -4.78
N ILE A 262 12.72 -22.72 -5.26
CA ILE A 262 12.76 -24.01 -4.57
C ILE A 262 14.05 -24.07 -3.77
N LEU A 263 13.94 -24.03 -2.44
CA LEU A 263 15.09 -24.08 -1.54
C LEU A 263 15.73 -25.47 -1.48
N GLN A 264 17.04 -25.49 -1.24
CA GLN A 264 17.78 -26.69 -0.88
C GLN A 264 17.61 -27.00 0.62
N GLN A 265 17.67 -28.28 0.99
CA GLN A 265 17.70 -28.69 2.40
C GLN A 265 18.83 -27.97 3.14
N GLY A 266 18.56 -27.47 4.35
CA GLY A 266 19.53 -26.71 5.14
C GLY A 266 19.58 -25.21 4.87
N TYR A 267 18.65 -24.70 4.06
CA TYR A 267 18.43 -23.28 3.86
C TYR A 267 17.02 -22.88 4.27
N TRP A 268 16.87 -21.63 4.70
CA TRP A 268 15.62 -21.08 5.20
C TRP A 268 15.33 -19.72 4.55
N ARG A 269 14.05 -19.43 4.37
CA ARG A 269 13.54 -18.10 4.03
C ARG A 269 12.23 -17.86 4.77
N GLU A 270 11.92 -16.59 5.02
CA GLU A 270 10.75 -16.19 5.80
C GLU A 270 9.43 -16.56 5.12
N ASN A 271 9.33 -16.28 3.81
CA ASN A 271 8.14 -16.54 3.03
C ASN A 271 8.48 -16.60 1.52
N ASN A 272 7.47 -16.83 0.68
CA ASN A 272 7.66 -16.96 -0.76
C ASN A 272 7.88 -15.62 -1.48
N GLN A 273 7.73 -14.48 -0.79
CA GLN A 273 7.86 -13.13 -1.36
C GLN A 273 9.26 -12.53 -1.17
N THR A 274 10.14 -13.18 -0.42
CA THR A 274 11.52 -12.74 -0.23
C THR A 274 12.52 -13.68 -0.89
N ASP A 275 13.58 -13.11 -1.45
CA ASP A 275 14.77 -13.79 -1.95
C ASP A 275 15.91 -13.80 -0.92
N ALA A 276 15.63 -13.35 0.32
CA ALA A 276 16.55 -13.40 1.44
C ALA A 276 16.63 -14.83 2.01
N ILE A 277 17.63 -15.59 1.53
CA ILE A 277 17.86 -16.98 1.92
C ILE A 277 19.05 -17.05 2.86
N PHE A 278 18.87 -17.75 3.97
CA PHE A 278 19.90 -17.95 4.98
C PHE A 278 20.27 -19.43 5.08
N GLN A 279 21.57 -19.72 5.16
CA GLN A 279 22.05 -21.05 5.45
C GLN A 279 21.90 -21.35 6.93
N CYS A 280 21.33 -22.50 7.26
CA CYS A 280 21.10 -22.90 8.64
C CYS A 280 22.35 -23.45 9.33
N ASN A 281 22.21 -23.77 10.61
CA ASN A 281 23.32 -24.18 11.48
C ASN A 281 24.22 -25.25 10.81
N LEU A 282 25.52 -24.95 10.70
CA LEU A 282 26.51 -25.82 10.05
C LEU A 282 26.70 -27.18 10.75
N ILE A 283 26.36 -27.27 12.04
CA ILE A 283 26.50 -28.49 12.85
C ILE A 283 25.33 -29.44 12.58
N ASN A 284 24.13 -28.92 12.33
CA ASN A 284 22.95 -29.71 11.99
C ASN A 284 22.09 -28.98 10.95
N PRO A 285 22.52 -28.98 9.67
CA PRO A 285 21.79 -28.26 8.62
C PRO A 285 20.39 -28.85 8.38
N GLY A 286 20.15 -30.11 8.74
CA GLY A 286 18.85 -30.76 8.58
C GLY A 286 17.69 -30.16 9.38
N ILE A 287 17.97 -29.24 10.32
CA ILE A 287 16.94 -28.53 11.09
C ILE A 287 16.06 -27.65 10.17
N CYS A 288 16.63 -27.14 9.08
CA CYS A 288 15.87 -26.41 8.06
C CYS A 288 15.38 -27.35 6.97
N ASP A 289 14.06 -27.49 6.91
CA ASP A 289 13.35 -28.30 5.93
C ASP A 289 12.29 -27.42 5.25
N PRO A 290 12.53 -26.99 4.00
CA PRO A 290 11.59 -26.17 3.24
C PRO A 290 10.22 -26.82 3.01
N THR A 291 10.11 -28.14 3.18
CA THR A 291 8.84 -28.87 3.02
C THR A 291 7.96 -28.80 4.27
N LYS A 292 8.50 -28.32 5.39
CA LYS A 292 7.81 -28.25 6.69
C LYS A 292 7.25 -26.86 6.93
N GLN A 293 6.33 -26.79 7.88
CA GLN A 293 5.72 -25.54 8.30
C GLN A 293 6.80 -24.56 8.78
N ASN A 294 6.77 -23.33 8.27
CA ASN A 294 7.76 -22.29 8.57
C ASN A 294 9.23 -22.64 8.20
N GLY A 295 9.44 -23.64 7.33
CA GLY A 295 10.78 -24.01 6.84
C GLY A 295 11.69 -24.69 7.88
N CYS A 296 11.16 -25.05 9.05
CA CYS A 296 11.89 -25.69 10.14
C CYS A 296 11.28 -27.06 10.48
N ILE A 297 12.09 -27.97 11.02
CA ILE A 297 11.58 -29.18 11.68
C ILE A 297 10.71 -28.84 12.89
N GLU A 298 9.87 -29.78 13.32
CA GLU A 298 8.91 -29.57 14.40
C GLU A 298 9.55 -29.05 15.69
N GLY A 299 8.96 -27.99 16.25
CA GLY A 299 9.39 -27.36 17.49
C GLY A 299 10.46 -26.28 17.36
N HIS A 300 11.06 -26.11 16.19
CA HIS A 300 12.07 -25.09 15.90
C HIS A 300 11.49 -23.90 15.12
N ILE A 301 11.99 -22.69 15.38
CA ILE A 301 11.55 -21.44 14.73
C ILE A 301 12.72 -20.49 14.46
N GLY A 302 12.46 -19.46 13.64
CA GLY A 302 13.42 -18.41 13.31
C GLY A 302 14.31 -18.71 12.10
N PRO A 303 15.10 -17.73 11.63
CA PRO A 303 15.80 -17.78 10.35
C PRO A 303 16.91 -18.84 10.22
N LEU A 304 17.31 -19.44 11.34
CA LEU A 304 18.28 -20.53 11.40
C LEU A 304 17.69 -21.78 12.07
N CYS A 305 16.40 -21.73 12.43
CA CYS A 305 15.70 -22.75 13.21
C CYS A 305 16.42 -23.12 14.53
N GLU A 306 17.17 -22.20 15.14
CA GLU A 306 17.96 -22.46 16.35
C GLU A 306 17.19 -22.23 17.65
N THR A 307 16.03 -21.59 17.58
CA THR A 307 15.20 -21.30 18.75
C THR A 307 14.00 -22.23 18.81
N CYS A 308 13.66 -22.67 20.02
CA CYS A 308 12.45 -23.47 20.22
C CYS A 308 11.21 -22.59 20.27
N ASP A 309 10.08 -23.13 19.82
CA ASP A 309 8.78 -22.47 19.92
C ASP A 309 8.23 -22.52 21.34
N TYR A 310 8.80 -21.70 22.23
CA TYR A 310 8.42 -21.64 23.65
C TYR A 310 6.96 -21.24 23.87
N PHE A 311 6.41 -20.42 22.96
CA PHE A 311 5.07 -19.83 23.10
C PHE A 311 4.02 -20.50 22.18
N GLY A 312 4.41 -21.45 21.34
CA GLY A 312 3.50 -22.07 20.37
C GLY A 312 3.05 -21.09 19.28
N VAL A 313 3.91 -20.17 18.82
CA VAL A 313 3.57 -19.19 17.78
C VAL A 313 3.31 -19.88 16.44
N VAL A 314 4.16 -20.85 16.09
CA VAL A 314 4.08 -21.61 14.84
C VAL A 314 3.29 -22.90 15.07
N PHE A 315 3.56 -23.59 16.17
CA PHE A 315 2.99 -24.89 16.50
C PHE A 315 1.90 -24.80 17.56
N LYS A 316 0.99 -23.82 17.45
CA LYS A 316 -0.16 -23.43 18.31
C LYS A 316 -0.66 -24.36 19.43
N GLU A 317 -0.69 -25.67 19.24
CA GLU A 317 -1.16 -26.64 20.24
C GLU A 317 -0.05 -27.18 21.16
N ASN A 318 1.22 -26.95 20.80
CA ASN A 318 2.40 -27.52 21.44
C ASN A 318 3.44 -26.43 21.70
N THR A 319 3.95 -26.38 22.92
CA THR A 319 5.12 -25.57 23.28
C THR A 319 6.36 -26.44 23.34
N TYR A 320 7.52 -25.86 23.02
CA TYR A 320 8.78 -26.58 22.93
C TYR A 320 9.86 -25.87 23.74
N SER A 321 10.75 -26.64 24.35
CA SER A 321 11.89 -26.12 25.10
C SER A 321 13.16 -26.91 24.79
N GLN A 322 14.30 -26.21 24.89
CA GLN A 322 15.60 -26.80 24.61
C GLN A 322 16.00 -27.81 25.68
N SER A 323 16.47 -28.98 25.24
CA SER A 323 17.03 -29.99 26.14
C SER A 323 18.46 -29.63 26.56
N ILE A 324 18.83 -29.92 27.82
CA ILE A 324 20.15 -29.58 28.40
C ILE A 324 21.33 -30.23 27.65
N SER A 325 21.12 -31.36 26.98
CA SER A 325 22.19 -32.16 26.36
C SER A 325 22.25 -32.11 24.84
N THR A 326 21.25 -31.50 24.17
CA THR A 326 21.18 -31.45 22.71
C THR A 326 20.61 -30.11 22.24
N ILE A 327 21.01 -29.65 21.05
CA ILE A 327 20.41 -28.46 20.37
C ILE A 327 18.95 -28.77 19.94
N GLY A 328 18.39 -29.91 20.33
CA GLY A 328 17.04 -30.32 19.98
C GLY A 328 15.99 -29.64 20.85
N CYS A 329 14.90 -29.22 20.19
CA CYS A 329 13.69 -28.76 20.85
C CYS A 329 12.80 -29.96 21.19
N SER A 330 12.40 -30.04 22.46
CA SER A 330 11.53 -31.10 22.97
C SER A 330 10.19 -30.51 23.41
N LYS A 331 9.11 -31.25 23.17
CA LYS A 331 7.75 -30.84 23.52
C LYS A 331 7.60 -30.74 25.04
N CYS A 332 7.06 -29.63 25.52
CA CYS A 332 6.80 -29.40 26.93
C CYS A 332 5.65 -30.28 27.45
N ALA A 333 5.67 -30.57 28.76
CA ALA A 333 4.58 -31.25 29.44
C ALA A 333 3.29 -30.39 29.45
N SER A 334 2.13 -31.02 29.64
CA SER A 334 0.84 -30.32 29.65
C SER A 334 0.75 -29.23 30.71
N ASP A 335 0.01 -28.16 30.41
CA ASP A 335 -0.14 -26.99 31.27
C ASP A 335 -0.63 -27.35 32.68
N VAL A 336 -1.50 -28.36 32.79
CA VAL A 336 -2.02 -28.86 34.08
C VAL A 336 -0.90 -29.42 34.95
N LEU A 337 0.01 -30.21 34.37
CA LEU A 337 1.12 -30.81 35.12
C LEU A 337 2.09 -29.72 35.61
N GLN A 338 2.37 -28.74 34.75
CA GLN A 338 3.24 -27.60 35.10
C GLN A 338 2.65 -26.78 36.25
N LEU A 339 1.34 -26.48 36.19
CA LEU A 339 0.64 -25.73 37.23
C LEU A 339 0.69 -26.45 38.59
N VAL A 340 0.47 -27.77 38.60
CA VAL A 340 0.56 -28.59 39.83
C VAL A 340 1.95 -28.49 40.43
N PHE A 341 3.01 -28.57 39.60
CA PHE A 341 4.39 -28.46 40.08
C PHE A 341 4.69 -27.08 40.66
N VAL A 342 4.23 -26.00 40.02
CA VAL A 342 4.41 -24.63 40.52
C VAL A 342 3.69 -24.43 41.86
N ILE A 343 2.46 -24.90 42.00
CA ILE A 343 1.70 -24.82 43.26
C ILE A 343 2.42 -25.60 44.36
N LEU A 344 2.92 -26.79 44.06
CA LEU A 344 3.67 -27.61 45.01
C LEU A 344 4.96 -26.89 45.45
N LEU A 345 5.70 -26.28 44.53
CA LEU A 345 6.91 -25.53 44.85
C LEU A 345 6.63 -24.27 45.69
N LEU A 346 5.56 -23.53 45.36
CA LEU A 346 5.12 -22.36 46.15
C LEU A 346 4.68 -22.76 47.56
N SER A 347 3.97 -23.89 47.70
CA SER A 347 3.55 -24.40 49.01
C SER A 347 4.76 -24.83 49.86
N LEU A 348 5.74 -25.52 49.28
CA LEU A 348 6.99 -25.87 49.97
C LEU A 348 7.76 -24.62 50.41
N LEU A 349 7.83 -23.60 49.56
CA LEU A 349 8.46 -22.33 49.88
C LEU A 349 7.74 -21.62 51.03
N ALA A 350 6.40 -21.59 51.02
CA ALA A 350 5.61 -20.98 52.09
C ALA A 350 5.81 -21.71 53.43
N VAL A 351 5.84 -23.05 53.42
CA VAL A 351 6.15 -23.86 54.60
C VAL A 351 7.55 -23.53 55.10
N TYR A 352 8.56 -23.52 54.23
CA TYR A 352 9.94 -23.16 54.59
C TYR A 352 10.01 -21.77 55.24
N LEU A 353 9.40 -20.76 54.63
CA LEU A 353 9.39 -19.39 55.15
C LEU A 353 8.68 -19.31 56.50
N SER A 354 7.55 -20.00 56.69
CA SER A 354 6.84 -20.02 57.98
C SER A 354 7.65 -20.69 59.10
N LEU A 355 8.36 -21.79 58.81
CA LEU A 355 9.25 -22.42 59.77
C LEU A 355 10.41 -21.50 60.13
N SER A 356 10.99 -20.83 59.13
CA SER A 356 12.07 -19.87 59.33
C SER A 356 11.63 -18.69 60.22
N THR A 357 10.42 -18.15 60.03
CA THR A 357 9.93 -17.04 60.86
C THR A 357 9.65 -17.48 62.29
N VAL A 358 9.09 -18.68 62.51
CA VAL A 358 8.88 -19.22 63.87
C VAL A 358 10.20 -19.39 64.62
N ILE A 359 11.23 -19.95 63.96
CA ILE A 359 12.57 -20.09 64.55
C ILE A 359 13.15 -18.71 64.90
N PHE A 360 13.04 -17.75 63.98
CA PHE A 360 13.51 -16.39 64.19
C PHE A 360 12.80 -15.69 65.37
N ILE A 361 11.47 -15.79 65.47
CA ILE A 361 10.70 -15.21 66.59
C ILE A 361 11.12 -15.83 67.92
N LYS A 362 11.29 -17.15 68.00
CA LYS A 362 11.76 -17.81 69.23
C LYS A 362 13.14 -17.30 69.65
N GLN A 363 14.08 -17.18 68.71
CA GLN A 363 15.40 -16.65 68.98
C GLN A 363 15.37 -15.18 69.43
N TYR A 364 14.50 -14.36 68.80
CA TYR A 364 14.33 -12.96 69.14
C TYR A 364 13.74 -12.77 70.53
N VAL A 365 12.68 -13.51 70.89
CA VAL A 365 12.07 -13.47 72.23
C VAL A 365 13.10 -13.88 73.28
N TYR A 366 13.83 -14.98 73.05
CA TYR A 366 14.88 -15.44 73.96
C TYR A 366 15.94 -14.36 74.23
N THR A 367 16.46 -13.75 73.16
CA THR A 367 17.50 -12.70 73.26
C THR A 367 16.96 -11.44 73.94
N SER A 368 15.70 -11.08 73.67
CA SER A 368 15.05 -9.91 74.28
C SER A 368 14.82 -10.12 75.78
N THR A 369 14.30 -11.28 76.20
CA THR A 369 14.09 -11.63 77.61
C THR A 369 15.41 -11.59 78.39
N LEU A 370 16.49 -12.14 77.84
CA LEU A 370 17.82 -12.04 78.44
C LEU A 370 18.30 -10.59 78.59
N THR A 371 18.02 -9.74 77.61
CA THR A 371 18.39 -8.32 77.65
C THR A 371 17.61 -7.57 78.75
N TYR A 372 16.31 -7.83 78.89
CA TYR A 372 15.50 -7.24 79.97
C TYR A 372 15.92 -7.73 81.36
N LEU A 373 16.27 -9.01 81.53
CA LEU A 373 16.80 -9.54 82.80
C LEU A 373 18.14 -8.88 83.18
N ARG A 374 19.02 -8.61 82.20
CA ARG A 374 20.27 -7.85 82.44
C ARG A 374 19.98 -6.41 82.90
N LEU A 375 19.03 -5.74 82.27
CA LEU A 375 18.62 -4.37 82.65
C LEU A 375 18.07 -4.30 84.07
N LEU A 376 17.34 -5.32 84.52
CA LEU A 376 16.77 -5.41 85.87
C LEU A 376 17.81 -5.78 86.96
N LYS A 377 19.06 -6.11 86.58
CA LYS A 377 20.16 -6.53 87.48
C LYS A 377 19.80 -7.69 88.41
N THR A 378 18.79 -8.48 88.05
CA THR A 378 18.34 -9.65 88.83
C THR A 378 19.30 -10.83 88.70
N VAL A 379 20.23 -10.78 87.74
CA VAL A 379 21.19 -11.84 87.46
C VAL A 379 22.57 -11.21 87.18
N PRO A 380 23.69 -11.74 87.73
CA PRO A 380 25.00 -11.10 87.64
C PRO A 380 25.66 -11.43 86.30
N PHE A 381 25.10 -10.90 85.21
CA PHE A 381 25.69 -10.94 83.88
C PHE A 381 26.31 -9.60 83.53
N SER A 382 27.34 -9.60 82.70
CA SER A 382 27.98 -8.34 82.30
C SER A 382 27.01 -7.44 81.53
N ASN A 383 27.19 -6.12 81.67
CA ASN A 383 26.33 -5.09 81.09
C ASN A 383 26.32 -5.06 79.54
N SER A 384 27.11 -5.91 78.88
CA SER A 384 27.18 -6.00 77.41
C SER A 384 26.96 -7.44 76.95
N CYS A 385 25.97 -7.66 76.08
CA CYS A 385 25.72 -8.95 75.42
C CYS A 385 26.88 -9.46 74.57
N VAL A 386 27.81 -8.57 74.17
CA VAL A 386 28.95 -8.90 73.30
C VAL A 386 30.19 -9.30 74.11
N LEU A 387 30.28 -8.90 75.38
CA LEU A 387 31.45 -9.13 76.24
C LEU A 387 31.19 -10.14 77.37
N ASP A 388 30.02 -10.77 77.37
CA ASP A 388 29.60 -11.65 78.46
C ASP A 388 30.19 -13.05 78.34
N GLN A 389 31.25 -13.33 79.10
CA GLN A 389 31.90 -14.64 79.19
C GLN A 389 31.31 -15.53 80.30
N SER A 390 30.05 -15.30 80.68
CA SER A 390 29.39 -16.10 81.69
C SER A 390 29.21 -17.54 81.19
N ASN A 391 29.77 -18.51 81.92
CA ASN A 391 29.75 -19.91 81.49
C ASN A 391 28.31 -20.40 81.28
N PHE A 392 28.10 -21.16 80.19
CA PHE A 392 26.83 -21.77 79.78
C PHE A 392 26.03 -22.42 80.93
N VAL A 393 26.72 -22.98 81.92
CA VAL A 393 26.13 -23.59 83.12
C VAL A 393 25.40 -22.59 84.03
N HIS A 394 25.90 -21.36 84.17
CA HIS A 394 25.20 -20.30 84.93
C HIS A 394 23.94 -19.82 84.20
N GLN A 395 23.97 -19.77 82.87
CA GLN A 395 22.80 -19.40 82.06
C GLN A 395 21.71 -20.49 82.14
N GLN A 396 22.08 -21.78 82.15
CA GLN A 396 21.13 -22.88 82.39
C GLN A 396 20.58 -22.94 83.82
N LEU A 397 21.40 -22.65 84.85
CA LEU A 397 20.95 -22.63 86.26
C LEU A 397 19.91 -21.53 86.54
N VAL A 398 20.08 -20.36 85.94
CA VAL A 398 19.12 -19.25 86.06
C VAL A 398 17.82 -19.61 85.35
N GLN A 399 17.89 -20.30 84.21
CA GLN A 399 16.70 -20.78 83.50
C GLN A 399 15.93 -21.82 84.33
N LEU A 400 16.63 -22.77 84.96
CA LEU A 400 16.04 -23.74 85.90
C LEU A 400 15.41 -23.08 87.14
N GLN A 401 16.02 -22.01 87.69
CA GLN A 401 15.46 -21.27 88.82
C GLN A 401 14.23 -20.44 88.44
N MET A 402 14.21 -19.84 87.24
CA MET A 402 13.07 -19.07 86.75
C MET A 402 11.88 -19.98 86.41
N ASP A 403 12.11 -21.16 85.84
CA ASP A 403 11.07 -22.15 85.57
C ASP A 403 10.44 -22.68 86.88
N ASN A 404 11.25 -22.88 87.94
CA ASN A 404 10.78 -23.27 89.27
C ASN A 404 10.09 -22.12 90.06
N ALA A 405 10.50 -20.87 89.84
CA ALA A 405 9.85 -19.69 90.43
C ALA A 405 8.48 -19.43 89.79
N PHE A 406 8.34 -19.68 88.49
CA PHE A 406 7.06 -19.53 87.80
C PHE A 406 6.05 -20.62 88.18
N THR A 407 6.48 -21.86 88.38
CA THR A 407 5.59 -22.93 88.88
C THR A 407 5.15 -22.69 90.32
N SER A 408 6.02 -22.25 91.20
CA SER A 408 5.66 -21.91 92.60
C SER A 408 4.74 -20.68 92.72
N ILE A 409 4.86 -19.69 91.83
CA ILE A 409 3.90 -18.57 91.74
C ILE A 409 2.55 -19.03 91.17
N LEU A 410 2.53 -19.97 90.22
CA LEU A 410 1.30 -20.58 89.72
C LEU A 410 0.57 -21.38 90.81
N ASP A 411 1.32 -22.13 91.64
CA ASP A 411 0.79 -22.88 92.78
C ASP A 411 0.28 -21.94 93.89
N LEU A 412 0.95 -20.81 94.14
CA LEU A 412 0.46 -19.79 95.08
C LEU A 412 -0.85 -19.15 94.58
N LEU A 413 -0.95 -18.87 93.27
CA LEU A 413 -2.16 -18.33 92.65
C LEU A 413 -3.32 -19.34 92.63
N GLN A 414 -3.05 -20.64 92.56
CA GLN A 414 -4.06 -21.68 92.75
C GLN A 414 -4.50 -21.81 94.21
N THR A 415 -3.59 -21.66 95.17
CA THR A 415 -3.92 -21.70 96.61
C THR A 415 -4.76 -20.49 97.04
N VAL A 416 -4.48 -19.30 96.50
CA VAL A 416 -5.28 -18.08 96.76
C VAL A 416 -6.69 -18.19 96.16
N LYS A 417 -6.85 -18.93 95.05
CA LYS A 417 -8.16 -19.25 94.47
C LYS A 417 -9.00 -20.27 95.26
N MET A 418 -8.39 -21.00 96.21
CA MET A 418 -9.12 -21.93 97.10
C MET A 418 -9.49 -21.31 98.47
N ILE A 419 -9.05 -20.08 98.77
CA ILE A 419 -9.34 -19.37 100.03
C ILE A 419 -10.41 -18.27 99.84
N GLN A 420 -10.88 -18.05 98.61
CA GLN A 420 -12.14 -17.35 98.28
C GLN A 420 -13.22 -18.37 97.98
#